data_AF-V5HY18-F1
#
_entry.id   AF-V5HY18-F1
#
_cell.length_a   1.000
_cell.length_b   1.000
_cell.length_c   1.000
_cell.angle_alpha   90.00
_cell.angle_beta   90.00
_cell.angle_gamma   90.00
#
_symmetry.space_group_name_H-M   'P 1'
#
loop_
_entity.id
_entity.type
_entity.pdbx_description
1 polymer ?
#
loop_
_entity_poly.entity_id
_entity_poly.type
_entity_poly.pdbx_seq_one_letter_code
_entity_poly.pdbx_strand_id
1 'polypeptide(L)'
;MRLNCETEIHYRLVNAGGGPTPTQCKRRAAYSTLTLTRHPVNKSPFLHLNTVKDPCGTKYRVDGNIAQVFTRCVSEGRARISFHDPKHDVVIKKADPANLRGFLSLLGRLVRGQPVECADLSQPPTKVTPVKSSMVVAKRGDYPSRFP
;
A
#
# COMPACT_ATOMS: atom_id res chain seq x y z
N MET A 1 0.45 8.41 10.51
CA MET A 1 0.68 6.97 10.68
C MET A 1 1.39 6.42 9.45
N ARG A 2 2.41 5.57 9.65
CA ARG A 2 3.16 4.88 8.57
C ARG A 2 2.88 3.38 8.63
N LEU A 3 2.85 2.74 7.47
CA LEU A 3 2.67 1.30 7.32
C LEU A 3 3.74 0.74 6.39
N ASN A 4 4.60 -0.12 6.92
CA ASN A 4 5.59 -0.85 6.14
C ASN A 4 4.94 -2.11 5.56
N CYS A 5 5.02 -2.28 4.25
CA CYS A 5 4.37 -3.38 3.55
C CYS A 5 4.96 -3.59 2.15
N GLU A 6 4.63 -4.73 1.55
CA GLU A 6 4.85 -4.97 0.13
C GLU A 6 3.62 -4.50 -0.65
N THR A 7 3.80 -3.69 -1.69
CA THR A 7 2.70 -3.14 -2.49
C THR A 7 2.79 -3.53 -3.94
N GLU A 8 1.63 -3.81 -4.54
CA GLU A 8 1.47 -4.08 -5.96
C GLU A 8 0.45 -3.09 -6.55
N ILE A 9 0.74 -2.53 -7.72
CA ILE A 9 -0.16 -1.60 -8.41
C ILE A 9 -0.84 -2.34 -9.55
N HIS A 10 -2.17 -2.37 -9.52
CA HIS A 10 -3.02 -3.00 -10.54
C HIS A 10 -3.73 -1.91 -11.33
N TYR A 11 -3.28 -1.62 -12.55
CA TYR A 11 -3.95 -0.66 -13.42
C TYR A 11 -5.27 -1.22 -13.97
N ARG A 12 -6.32 -0.41 -13.93
CA ARG A 12 -7.62 -0.73 -14.52
C ARG A 12 -7.71 -0.04 -15.87
N LEU A 13 -7.06 -0.62 -16.88
CA LEU A 13 -7.23 -0.17 -18.26
C LEU A 13 -8.66 -0.50 -18.71
N VAL A 14 -9.31 0.45 -19.39
CA VAL A 14 -10.56 0.18 -20.11
C VAL A 14 -10.17 -0.53 -21.40
N ASN A 15 -10.70 -1.73 -21.63
CA ASN A 15 -10.58 -2.41 -22.92
C ASN A 15 -11.28 -1.56 -23.99
N ALA A 16 -10.52 -0.70 -24.67
CA ALA A 16 -10.95 -0.08 -25.92
C ALA A 16 -10.53 -1.03 -27.07
N GLY A 17 -11.30 -2.11 -27.28
CA GLY A 17 -11.09 -3.05 -28.39
C GLY A 17 -11.09 -4.51 -27.94
N GLY A 18 -12.04 -5.29 -28.47
CA GLY A 18 -12.32 -6.68 -28.10
C GLY A 18 -11.23 -7.68 -28.50
N GLY A 19 -10.17 -7.76 -27.69
CA GLY A 19 -9.18 -8.84 -27.70
C GLY A 19 -9.22 -9.67 -26.41
N PRO A 20 -8.74 -10.92 -26.42
CA PRO A 20 -8.85 -11.81 -25.27
C PRO A 20 -7.95 -11.36 -24.12
N THR A 21 -8.60 -11.15 -22.98
CA THR A 21 -8.10 -10.93 -21.62
C THR A 21 -7.35 -9.61 -21.33
N PRO A 22 -7.81 -8.82 -20.34
CA PRO A 22 -7.01 -7.73 -19.80
C PRO A 22 -5.88 -8.37 -19.00
N THR A 23 -4.69 -8.50 -19.59
CA THR A 23 -3.47 -8.54 -18.81
C THR A 23 -3.39 -7.22 -18.07
N GLN A 24 -4.01 -7.15 -16.88
CA GLN A 24 -3.76 -6.10 -15.91
C GLN A 24 -2.25 -5.93 -15.89
N CYS A 25 -1.77 -4.76 -16.30
CA CYS A 25 -0.34 -4.47 -16.28
C CYS A 25 0.05 -4.39 -14.80
N LYS A 26 0.38 -5.53 -14.20
CA LYS A 26 0.74 -5.62 -12.79
C LYS A 26 2.17 -5.14 -12.66
N ARG A 27 2.39 -4.05 -11.92
CA ARG A 27 3.76 -3.74 -11.50
C ARG A 27 4.18 -4.77 -10.47
N ARG A 28 5.41 -5.27 -10.58
CA ARG A 28 5.98 -6.21 -9.59
C ARG A 28 5.84 -5.64 -8.19
N ALA A 29 5.51 -6.52 -7.26
CA ALA A 29 5.36 -6.16 -5.88
C ALA A 29 6.69 -5.58 -5.33
N ALA A 30 6.60 -4.45 -4.64
CA ALA A 30 7.75 -3.70 -4.15
C ALA A 30 7.58 -3.41 -2.66
N TYR A 31 8.68 -3.53 -1.91
CA TYR A 31 8.67 -3.08 -0.53
C TYR A 31 8.50 -1.56 -0.47
N SER A 32 7.59 -1.13 0.41
CA SER A 32 7.06 0.23 0.44
C SER A 32 6.63 0.66 1.83
N THR A 33 6.61 1.97 2.03
CA THR A 33 6.02 2.60 3.21
C THR A 33 4.85 3.45 2.78
N LEU A 34 3.65 3.06 3.21
CA LEU A 34 2.42 3.84 3.03
C LEU A 34 2.29 4.84 4.19
N THR A 35 2.06 6.10 3.88
CA THR A 35 1.99 7.17 4.89
C THR A 35 0.72 7.99 4.70
N LEU A 36 -0.07 8.13 5.76
CA LEU A 36 -1.19 9.07 5.80
C LEU A 36 -0.73 10.43 6.33
N THR A 37 -0.98 11.46 5.53
CA THR A 37 -0.49 12.83 5.70
C THR A 37 -1.59 13.83 5.36
N ARG A 38 -1.41 15.09 5.76
CA ARG A 38 -2.18 16.21 5.22
C ARG A 38 -1.28 17.13 4.42
N HIS A 39 -1.85 17.80 3.44
CA HIS A 39 -1.16 18.89 2.76
C HIS A 39 -0.86 20.03 3.74
N PRO A 40 0.34 20.62 3.74
CA PRO A 40 0.71 21.67 4.70
C PRO A 40 -0.18 22.91 4.58
N VAL A 41 -0.56 23.27 3.35
CA VAL A 41 -1.41 24.45 3.07
C VAL A 41 -2.90 24.11 3.22
N ASN A 42 -3.43 23.24 2.35
CA ASN A 42 -4.88 23.02 2.24
C ASN A 42 -5.45 22.04 3.30
N LYS A 43 -4.60 21.46 4.16
CA LYS A 43 -4.97 20.44 5.17
C LYS A 43 -5.73 19.21 4.61
N SER A 44 -5.79 19.04 3.29
CA SER A 44 -6.46 17.92 2.66
C SER A 44 -5.67 16.63 2.86
N PRO A 45 -6.34 15.48 3.09
CA PRO A 45 -5.66 14.22 3.37
C PRO A 45 -5.09 13.57 2.10
N PHE A 46 -3.85 13.09 2.22
CA PHE A 46 -3.12 12.38 1.17
C PHE A 46 -2.54 11.08 1.71
N LEU A 47 -2.57 10.07 0.85
CA LEU A 47 -1.82 8.83 1.00
C LEU A 47 -0.54 8.93 0.16
N HIS A 48 0.61 8.83 0.81
CA HIS A 48 1.90 8.70 0.15
C HIS A 48 2.31 7.23 0.06
N LEU A 49 2.70 6.79 -1.13
CA LEU A 49 3.32 5.50 -1.40
C LEU A 49 4.79 5.73 -1.72
N ASN A 50 5.66 5.48 -0.74
CA ASN A 50 7.10 5.55 -0.92
C ASN A 50 7.64 4.15 -1.16
N THR A 51 8.50 3.97 -2.16
CA THR A 51 9.16 2.68 -2.44
C THR A 51 10.67 2.82 -2.29
N VAL A 52 11.38 1.68 -2.22
CA VAL A 52 12.86 1.71 -2.17
C VAL A 52 13.46 2.39 -3.40
N LYS A 53 12.86 2.18 -4.58
CA LYS A 53 13.32 2.75 -5.86
C LYS A 53 12.91 4.20 -6.05
N ASP A 54 11.79 4.60 -5.46
CA ASP A 54 11.24 5.95 -5.52
C ASP A 54 10.89 6.44 -4.11
N PRO A 55 11.86 7.06 -3.41
CA PRO A 55 11.66 7.59 -2.07
C PRO A 55 10.74 8.81 -2.03
N CYS A 56 10.66 9.60 -3.10
CA CYS A 56 9.70 10.70 -3.21
C CYS A 56 8.27 10.17 -3.31
N GLY A 57 8.11 9.04 -4.00
CA GLY A 57 6.90 8.24 -3.99
C GLY A 57 5.74 8.84 -4.76
N THR A 58 4.64 8.11 -4.78
CA THR A 58 3.39 8.53 -5.43
C THR A 58 2.40 9.07 -4.39
N LYS A 59 1.72 10.18 -4.71
CA LYS A 59 0.73 10.82 -3.84
C LYS A 59 -0.68 10.53 -4.36
N TYR A 60 -1.56 10.09 -3.48
CA TYR A 60 -2.97 9.89 -3.78
C TYR A 60 -3.81 10.79 -2.89
N ARG A 61 -4.74 11.53 -3.48
CA ARG A 61 -5.79 12.20 -2.72
C ARG A 61 -6.65 11.13 -2.05
N VAL A 62 -7.00 11.36 -0.78
CA VAL A 62 -7.91 10.48 -0.03
C VAL A 62 -9.35 11.00 -0.15
N ASP A 63 -9.50 12.32 -0.07
CA ASP A 63 -10.78 13.00 -0.12
C ASP A 63 -11.44 12.89 -1.51
N GLY A 64 -12.64 12.31 -1.56
CA GLY A 64 -13.43 12.12 -2.79
C GLY A 64 -12.84 11.18 -3.84
N ASN A 65 -11.71 10.51 -3.57
CA ASN A 65 -10.97 9.75 -4.59
C ASN A 65 -10.91 8.24 -4.32
N ILE A 66 -11.33 7.78 -3.15
CA ILE A 66 -11.36 6.34 -2.85
C ILE A 66 -12.66 5.74 -3.34
N ALA A 67 -12.56 4.83 -4.31
CA ALA A 67 -13.71 4.13 -4.86
C ALA A 67 -14.17 3.00 -3.93
N GLN A 68 -13.21 2.19 -3.44
CA GLN A 68 -13.52 1.05 -2.58
C GLN A 68 -12.29 0.60 -1.79
N VAL A 69 -12.52 0.13 -0.57
CA VAL A 69 -11.49 -0.51 0.26
C VAL A 69 -11.90 -1.95 0.53
N PHE A 70 -11.03 -2.91 0.20
CA PHE A 70 -11.24 -4.33 0.42
C PHE A 70 -10.46 -4.77 1.65
N THR A 71 -11.18 -5.16 2.70
CA THR A 71 -10.63 -5.47 4.02
C THR A 71 -10.80 -6.94 4.43
N ARG A 72 -11.28 -7.80 3.52
CA ARG A 72 -11.60 -9.21 3.82
C ARG A 72 -10.42 -10.02 4.37
N CYS A 73 -9.18 -9.68 3.98
CA CYS A 73 -7.97 -10.44 4.31
C CYS A 73 -7.01 -9.67 5.24
N VAL A 74 -7.53 -8.72 6.04
CA VAL A 74 -6.70 -7.86 6.91
C VAL A 74 -6.02 -8.67 8.02
N SER A 75 -6.65 -9.75 8.51
CA SER A 75 -6.04 -10.69 9.46
C SER A 75 -4.75 -11.33 8.93
N GLU A 76 -4.61 -11.44 7.61
CA GLU A 76 -3.44 -12.00 6.95
C GLU A 76 -2.45 -10.93 6.48
N GLY A 77 -2.65 -9.67 6.88
CA GLY A 77 -1.78 -8.57 6.45
C GLY A 77 -2.00 -8.15 4.99
N ARG A 78 -3.21 -8.39 4.45
CA ARG A 78 -3.58 -8.10 3.06
C ARG A 78 -4.76 -7.14 2.99
N ALA A 79 -4.70 -6.16 2.10
CA ALA A 79 -5.80 -5.25 1.81
C ALA A 79 -5.67 -4.69 0.40
N ARG A 80 -6.74 -4.11 -0.14
CA ARG A 80 -6.70 -3.41 -1.43
C ARG A 80 -7.44 -2.09 -1.33
N ILE A 81 -6.84 -1.03 -1.85
CA ILE A 81 -7.43 0.30 -1.91
C ILE A 81 -7.59 0.67 -3.39
N SER A 82 -8.81 1.00 -3.79
CA SER A 82 -9.18 1.33 -5.15
C SER A 82 -9.39 2.83 -5.31
N PHE A 83 -8.76 3.45 -6.30
CA PHE A 83 -8.80 4.91 -6.52
C PHE A 83 -9.57 5.27 -7.80
N HIS A 84 -10.37 6.32 -7.76
CA HIS A 84 -11.04 6.86 -8.94
C HIS A 84 -10.03 7.46 -9.92
N ASP A 85 -9.10 8.26 -9.41
CA ASP A 85 -8.03 8.89 -10.18
C ASP A 85 -6.68 8.85 -9.42
N PRO A 86 -5.60 8.34 -10.04
CA PRO A 86 -5.60 7.51 -11.24
C PRO A 86 -6.40 6.21 -11.04
N LYS A 87 -6.99 5.69 -12.12
CA LYS A 87 -7.85 4.50 -12.12
C LYS A 87 -7.04 3.21 -11.93
N HIS A 88 -6.52 3.00 -10.74
CA HIS A 88 -5.80 1.78 -10.36
C HIS A 88 -6.06 1.39 -8.91
N ASP A 89 -5.59 0.20 -8.57
CA ASP A 89 -5.72 -0.34 -7.24
C ASP A 89 -4.34 -0.56 -6.62
N VAL A 90 -4.20 -0.16 -5.36
CA VAL A 90 -3.03 -0.42 -4.54
C VAL A 90 -3.32 -1.63 -3.68
N VAL A 91 -2.63 -2.74 -3.95
CA VAL A 91 -2.73 -3.99 -3.21
C VAL A 91 -1.62 -4.03 -2.16
N ILE A 92 -2.02 -4.13 -0.90
CA ILE A 92 -1.14 -4.25 0.26
C ILE A 92 -0.95 -5.74 0.57
N LYS A 93 0.29 -6.16 0.74
CA LYS A 93 0.71 -7.52 1.10
C LYS A 93 1.74 -7.49 2.22
N LYS A 94 1.79 -8.58 2.99
CA LYS A 94 2.80 -8.79 4.05
C LYS A 94 2.93 -7.62 5.02
N ALA A 95 1.83 -6.93 5.30
CA ALA A 95 1.79 -5.91 6.34
C ALA A 95 1.57 -6.58 7.71
N ASP A 96 2.07 -5.96 8.78
CA ASP A 96 1.68 -6.39 10.12
C ASP A 96 0.16 -6.19 10.33
N PRO A 97 -0.63 -7.23 10.70
CA PRO A 97 -2.08 -7.14 10.78
C PRO A 97 -2.58 -6.08 11.77
N ALA A 98 -1.91 -5.89 12.90
CA ALA A 98 -2.31 -4.89 13.90
C ALA A 98 -2.13 -3.47 13.35
N ASN A 99 -0.97 -3.18 12.77
CA ASN A 99 -0.69 -1.91 12.12
C ASN A 99 -1.60 -1.68 10.91
N LEU A 100 -1.91 -2.71 10.13
CA LEU A 100 -2.82 -2.62 8.98
C LEU A 100 -4.25 -2.27 9.42
N ARG A 101 -4.75 -2.87 10.50
CA ARG A 101 -6.07 -2.52 11.06
C ARG A 101 -6.13 -1.06 11.49
N GLY A 102 -5.14 -0.61 12.27
CA GLY A 102 -5.03 0.80 12.68
C GLY A 102 -4.97 1.74 11.47
N PHE A 103 -4.24 1.34 10.43
CA PHE A 103 -4.08 2.13 9.21
C PHE A 103 -5.39 2.29 8.46
N LEU A 104 -6.12 1.19 8.28
CA LEU A 104 -7.40 1.20 7.57
C LEU A 104 -8.48 1.91 8.38
N SER A 105 -8.49 1.79 9.71
CA SER A 105 -9.38 2.56 10.57
C SER A 105 -9.10 4.06 10.46
N LEU A 106 -7.83 4.48 10.45
CA LEU A 106 -7.46 5.87 10.24
C LEU A 106 -7.84 6.35 8.83
N LEU A 107 -7.58 5.56 7.80
CA LEU A 107 -7.97 5.87 6.43
C LEU A 107 -9.49 6.04 6.32
N GLY A 108 -10.27 5.15 6.95
CA GLY A 108 -11.73 5.24 6.96
C GLY A 108 -12.25 6.51 7.62
N ARG A 109 -11.61 6.96 8.71
CA ARG A 109 -11.92 8.25 9.36
C ARG A 109 -11.65 9.43 8.42
N LEU A 110 -10.50 9.42 7.73
CA LEU A 110 -10.12 10.46 6.77
C LEU A 110 -11.08 10.52 5.57
N VAL A 111 -11.51 9.36 5.05
CA VAL A 111 -12.48 9.29 3.93
C VAL A 111 -13.84 9.85 4.34
N ARG A 112 -14.25 9.66 5.59
CA ARG A 112 -15.52 10.20 6.14
C ARG A 112 -15.43 11.67 6.52
N GLY A 113 -14.27 12.31 6.37
CA GLY A 113 -14.05 13.69 6.80
C GLY A 113 -14.09 13.89 8.32
N GLN A 114 -13.92 12.82 9.10
CA GLN A 114 -13.90 12.94 10.56
C GLN A 114 -12.64 13.68 11.03
N PRO A 115 -12.72 14.41 12.16
CA PRO A 115 -11.56 15.06 12.75
C PRO A 115 -10.53 13.98 13.12
N VAL A 116 -9.31 14.21 12.64
CA VAL A 116 -8.14 13.38 12.91
C VAL A 116 -7.05 14.33 13.37
N GLU A 117 -6.49 14.03 14.53
CA GLU A 117 -5.44 14.82 15.15
C GLU A 117 -4.15 14.74 14.33
N CYS A 118 -3.36 15.82 14.35
CA CYS A 118 -2.08 15.85 13.64
C CYS A 118 -1.11 14.79 14.15
N ALA A 119 -1.22 14.38 15.42
CA ALA A 119 -0.41 13.31 16.02
C ALA A 119 -0.66 11.92 15.39
N ASP A 120 -1.87 11.68 14.87
CA ASP A 120 -2.19 10.44 14.18
C ASP A 120 -1.60 10.40 12.76
N LEU A 121 -1.19 11.54 12.23
CA LEU A 121 -0.55 11.69 10.92
C LEU A 121 0.96 11.69 11.06
N SER A 122 1.65 11.32 9.99
CA SER A 122 3.12 11.24 10.01
C SER A 122 3.64 11.76 8.69
N GLN A 123 4.78 12.44 8.68
CA GLN A 123 5.44 12.83 7.43
C GLN A 123 5.89 11.58 6.64
N PRO A 124 6.00 11.62 5.31
CA PRO A 124 6.56 10.50 4.55
C PRO A 124 8.04 10.31 4.88
N PRO A 125 8.59 9.08 4.82
CA PRO A 125 9.99 8.83 5.08
C PRO A 125 10.89 9.33 3.93
N THR A 126 12.09 9.82 4.26
CA THR A 126 13.11 10.21 3.25
C THR A 126 13.80 9.00 2.61
N LYS A 127 13.82 7.85 3.30
CA LYS A 127 14.38 6.58 2.81
C LYS A 127 13.45 5.44 3.20
N VAL A 128 13.24 4.51 2.29
CA VAL A 128 12.48 3.28 2.55
C VAL A 128 13.49 2.14 2.70
N THR A 129 13.56 1.57 3.90
CA THR A 129 14.44 0.44 4.20
C THR A 129 13.63 -0.86 4.20
N PRO A 130 13.96 -1.84 3.33
CA PRO A 130 13.32 -3.14 3.38
C PRO A 130 13.64 -3.84 4.70
N VAL A 131 12.64 -4.53 5.27
CA VAL A 131 12.90 -5.43 6.40
C VAL A 131 13.86 -6.52 5.92
N LYS A 132 15.03 -6.60 6.55
CA LYS A 132 15.99 -7.68 6.26
C LYS A 132 15.38 -9.00 6.73
N SER A 133 15.19 -9.94 5.81
CA SER A 133 14.93 -11.33 6.17
C SER A 133 16.27 -12.02 6.39
N SER A 134 16.49 -12.54 7.59
CA SER A 134 17.65 -13.38 7.90
C SER A 134 17.23 -14.83 7.71
N MET A 135 18.03 -15.59 6.94
CA MET A 135 17.91 -17.04 6.87
C MET A 135 19.01 -17.65 7.73
N VAL A 136 18.62 -18.35 8.78
CA VAL A 136 19.55 -19.12 9.62
C VAL A 136 19.55 -20.55 9.12
N VAL A 137 20.70 -21.02 8.64
CA VAL A 137 20.92 -22.41 8.25
C VAL A 137 21.69 -23.08 9.37
N ALA A 138 21.01 -23.86 10.20
CA ALA A 138 21.62 -24.56 11.33
C ALA A 138 22.04 -25.99 10.97
N LYS A 139 21.29 -26.63 10.06
CA LYS A 139 21.55 -28.01 9.61
C LYS A 139 21.47 -28.12 8.09
N ARG A 140 22.07 -29.18 7.55
CA ARG A 140 22.09 -29.48 6.10
C ARG A 140 20.69 -29.57 5.48
N GLY A 141 19.67 -29.94 6.25
CA GLY A 141 18.28 -29.99 5.81
C GLY A 141 17.54 -28.65 5.76
N ASP A 142 18.13 -27.57 6.28
CA ASP A 142 17.54 -26.22 6.20
C ASP A 142 17.83 -25.58 4.83
N TYR A 143 18.71 -26.18 4.03
CA TYR A 143 18.86 -25.80 2.64
C TYR A 143 17.58 -26.12 1.89
N PRO A 144 17.01 -25.17 1.12
CA PRO A 144 15.89 -25.47 0.25
C PRO A 144 16.30 -26.58 -0.70
N SER A 145 15.65 -27.74 -0.57
CA SER A 145 15.85 -28.89 -1.44
C SER A 145 15.57 -28.45 -2.88
N ARG A 146 16.49 -28.79 -3.79
CA ARG A 146 16.50 -28.34 -5.19
C ARG A 146 15.10 -28.39 -5.81
N PHE A 147 14.74 -27.35 -6.56
CA PHE A 147 13.52 -27.29 -7.37
C PHE A 147 13.47 -28.47 -8.36
N PRO A 148 12.26 -28.93 -8.75
CA PRO A 148 12.06 -29.98 -9.75
C PRO A 148 12.58 -29.60 -11.14
#